data_AF-A0A067K6X7-F1
#
_entry.id   AF-A0A067K6X7-F1
#
_cell.length_a   1.000
_cell.length_b   1.000
_cell.length_c   1.000
_cell.angle_alpha   90.00
_cell.angle_beta   90.00
_cell.angle_gamma   90.00
#
_symmetry.space_group_name_H-M   'P 1'
#
loop_
_entity.id
_entity.type
_entity.pdbx_description
1 polymer ?
#
loop_
_entity_poly.entity_id
_entity_poly.type
_entity_poly.pdbx_seq_one_letter_code
_entity_poly.pdbx_strand_id
1 'polypeptide(L)'
;MGSSSKDDAGSDGETSSGDAPPSNSGVFSEGERVLAYHGPRIYEAKVQKAELRKKEWRYFVHYLGWNKNWDEWIGPDRLLKHTEENVMKQQALENKQGVDKTSKLGRSAQTKPKSSTDAKADKEDQKNNVGKGKKRKSDSGIEKDNLSAEKLVKIQIPSTLKKQLVDDWEFVTQQDKLVKLPRSPNVDEILTKYLEYRSKKDGMMTDSIGEILKGIRCYFDKALPVMLLYKKERQQYYSSVENDTSPSTIYGAEHLLRLFVKLPELLAYVNIEEETLTRMQQKLLDFLKFLQKNQSTFFLSAYDGSKGSEGKGKGKDE
;
A
#
# COMPACT_ATOMS: atom_id res chain seq x y z
N MET A 1 22.18 5.89 -83.10
CA MET A 1 22.38 6.79 -81.94
C MET A 1 21.79 6.05 -80.74
N GLY A 2 22.49 5.69 -79.67
CA GLY A 2 23.94 5.82 -79.38
C GLY A 2 24.15 5.97 -77.87
N SER A 3 25.15 5.27 -77.30
CA SER A 3 25.77 5.50 -75.96
C SER A 3 24.89 5.54 -74.70
N SER A 4 25.28 5.00 -73.54
CA SER A 4 26.40 4.11 -73.17
C SER A 4 26.12 3.51 -71.78
N SER A 5 26.80 2.42 -71.42
CA SER A 5 26.79 1.87 -70.06
C SER A 5 27.41 2.82 -69.03
N LYS A 6 26.96 2.74 -67.78
CA LYS A 6 27.90 2.58 -66.65
C LYS A 6 27.22 2.05 -65.39
N ASP A 7 28.00 1.27 -64.66
CA ASP A 7 27.71 0.67 -63.36
C ASP A 7 28.02 1.66 -62.23
N ASP A 8 27.45 1.43 -61.05
CA ASP A 8 28.10 1.81 -59.78
C ASP A 8 27.68 0.83 -58.66
N ALA A 9 28.59 0.52 -57.74
CA ALA A 9 28.39 -0.48 -56.69
C ALA A 9 29.34 -0.30 -55.49
N GLY A 10 28.78 -0.40 -54.28
CA GLY A 10 29.45 -0.10 -53.02
C GLY A 10 28.99 1.24 -52.41
N SER A 11 29.09 1.48 -51.10
CA SER A 11 29.55 0.57 -50.04
C SER A 11 28.96 1.00 -48.69
N ASP A 12 28.75 0.01 -47.81
CA ASP A 12 28.79 0.03 -46.33
C ASP A 12 28.04 1.10 -45.50
N GLY A 13 27.58 0.64 -44.32
CA GLY A 13 27.04 1.49 -43.25
C GLY A 13 25.53 1.30 -43.00
N GLU A 14 25.06 1.09 -41.76
CA GLU A 14 25.80 0.73 -40.55
C GLU A 14 24.87 -0.01 -39.56
N THR A 15 25.42 -0.48 -38.44
CA THR A 15 24.70 -1.25 -37.43
C THR A 15 23.50 -0.53 -36.83
N SER A 16 22.34 -1.20 -36.82
CA SER A 16 21.34 -1.00 -35.76
C SER A 16 20.80 -2.35 -35.32
N SER A 17 21.45 -2.93 -34.31
CA SER A 17 20.95 -4.08 -33.56
C SER A 17 19.74 -3.63 -32.74
N GLY A 18 18.55 -3.71 -33.33
CA GLY A 18 17.31 -3.48 -32.62
C GLY A 18 17.14 -4.54 -31.53
N ASP A 19 17.34 -4.16 -30.27
CA ASP A 19 17.02 -4.97 -29.10
C ASP A 19 15.51 -5.29 -29.10
N ALA A 20 15.16 -6.40 -29.72
CA ALA A 20 13.81 -6.93 -29.66
C ALA A 20 13.54 -7.33 -28.20
N PRO A 21 12.51 -6.76 -27.53
CA PRO A 21 12.17 -7.17 -26.18
C PRO A 21 11.84 -8.68 -26.21
N PRO A 22 12.33 -9.47 -25.23
CA PRO A 22 12.34 -10.92 -25.32
C PRO A 22 10.95 -11.46 -25.60
N SER A 23 10.82 -12.14 -26.75
CA SER A 23 9.55 -12.56 -27.33
C SER A 23 8.92 -13.66 -26.50
N ASN A 24 8.11 -13.25 -25.51
CA ASN A 24 7.33 -14.11 -24.64
C ASN A 24 6.11 -14.72 -25.38
N SER A 25 6.30 -15.08 -26.66
CA SER A 25 5.31 -15.58 -27.61
C SER A 25 5.13 -17.09 -27.47
N GLY A 26 4.62 -17.51 -26.31
CA GLY A 26 4.18 -18.88 -26.07
C GLY A 26 2.91 -18.87 -25.25
N VAL A 27 1.84 -19.51 -25.76
CA VAL A 27 0.66 -19.80 -24.95
C VAL A 27 1.05 -20.86 -23.92
N PHE A 28 0.76 -20.60 -22.65
CA PHE A 28 1.06 -21.53 -21.56
C PHE A 28 -0.06 -22.58 -21.43
N SER A 29 0.31 -23.84 -21.22
CA SER A 29 -0.63 -24.97 -21.22
C SER A 29 -1.17 -25.27 -19.81
N GLU A 30 -2.39 -25.82 -19.72
CA GLU A 30 -2.91 -26.31 -18.44
C GLU A 30 -2.01 -27.43 -17.90
N GLY A 31 -1.54 -27.27 -16.66
CA GLY A 31 -0.58 -28.16 -16.02
C GLY A 31 0.90 -27.77 -16.19
N GLU A 32 1.23 -26.76 -17.01
CA GLU A 32 2.62 -26.31 -17.20
C GLU A 32 3.23 -25.70 -15.92
N ARG A 33 4.50 -26.01 -15.64
CA ARG A 33 5.30 -25.31 -14.61
C ARG A 33 5.88 -24.05 -15.23
N VAL A 34 5.61 -22.93 -14.58
CA VAL A 34 5.93 -21.58 -15.05
C VAL A 34 6.54 -20.77 -13.91
N LEU A 35 7.23 -19.69 -14.26
CA LEU A 35 7.73 -18.71 -13.31
C LEU A 35 6.81 -17.49 -13.37
N ALA A 36 6.24 -17.10 -12.24
CA ALA A 36 5.17 -16.10 -12.17
C ALA A 36 5.57 -14.92 -11.29
N TYR A 37 5.39 -13.69 -11.81
CA TYR A 37 5.58 -12.46 -11.03
C TYR A 37 4.46 -12.27 -10.01
N HIS A 38 4.83 -12.02 -8.76
CA HIS A 38 3.92 -11.57 -7.70
C HIS A 38 4.59 -10.42 -6.93
N GLY A 39 4.27 -9.19 -7.34
CA GLY A 39 5.07 -8.02 -7.00
C GLY A 39 6.48 -8.09 -7.62
N PRO A 40 7.52 -7.50 -6.98
CA PRO A 40 8.88 -7.40 -7.51
C PRO A 40 9.67 -8.72 -7.44
N ARG A 41 8.99 -9.87 -7.31
CA ARG A 41 9.58 -11.20 -7.11
C ARG A 41 8.93 -12.20 -8.06
N ILE A 42 9.76 -13.12 -8.54
CA ILE A 42 9.35 -14.27 -9.34
C ILE A 42 9.23 -15.47 -8.42
N TYR A 43 8.15 -16.25 -8.55
CA TYR A 43 7.93 -17.49 -7.82
C TYR A 43 7.62 -18.62 -8.79
N GLU A 44 7.93 -19.86 -8.42
CA GLU A 44 7.42 -21.01 -9.17
C GLU A 44 5.89 -21.12 -9.03
N ALA A 45 5.23 -21.38 -10.14
CA ALA A 45 3.79 -21.62 -10.19
C ALA A 45 3.45 -22.74 -11.17
N LYS A 46 2.22 -23.24 -11.07
CA LYS A 46 1.64 -24.18 -12.02
C LYS A 46 0.35 -23.61 -12.59
N VAL A 47 0.26 -23.52 -13.92
CA VAL A 47 -0.97 -23.14 -14.62
C VAL A 47 -2.05 -24.19 -14.30
N GLN A 48 -3.13 -23.75 -13.66
CA GLN A 48 -4.30 -24.57 -13.37
C GLN A 48 -5.36 -24.47 -14.47
N LYS A 49 -5.47 -23.31 -15.13
CA LYS A 49 -6.35 -23.08 -16.29
C LYS A 49 -5.79 -22.08 -17.29
N ALA A 50 -6.19 -22.19 -18.56
CA ALA A 50 -5.92 -21.22 -19.61
C ALA A 50 -7.22 -20.84 -20.36
N GLU A 51 -7.59 -19.54 -20.36
CA GLU A 51 -8.82 -19.04 -20.99
C GLU A 51 -8.53 -17.82 -21.87
N LEU A 52 -9.09 -17.79 -23.09
CA LEU A 52 -9.06 -16.62 -23.97
C LEU A 52 -10.27 -15.71 -23.69
N ARG A 53 -10.06 -14.56 -23.06
CA ARG A 53 -11.10 -13.59 -22.68
C ARG A 53 -10.91 -12.27 -23.42
N LYS A 54 -11.94 -11.78 -24.13
CA LYS A 54 -11.89 -10.54 -24.93
C LYS A 54 -10.70 -10.45 -25.93
N LYS A 55 -10.26 -11.59 -26.47
CA LYS A 55 -9.05 -11.80 -27.32
C LYS A 55 -7.69 -11.75 -26.58
N GLU A 56 -7.66 -11.62 -25.26
CA GLU A 56 -6.44 -11.79 -24.45
C GLU A 56 -6.41 -13.17 -23.78
N TRP A 57 -5.22 -13.76 -23.66
CA TRP A 57 -5.05 -14.95 -22.81
C TRP A 57 -4.99 -14.56 -21.34
N ARG A 58 -5.68 -15.33 -20.49
CA ARG A 58 -5.63 -15.25 -19.04
C ARG A 58 -5.40 -16.65 -18.47
N TYR A 59 -4.55 -16.74 -17.45
CA TYR A 59 -4.12 -18.00 -16.86
C TYR A 59 -4.44 -18.00 -15.37
N PHE A 60 -5.13 -19.04 -14.90
CA PHE A 60 -5.33 -19.25 -13.46
C PHE A 60 -4.13 -20.00 -12.92
N VAL A 61 -3.39 -19.41 -11.99
CA VAL A 61 -2.11 -19.97 -11.51
C VAL A 61 -2.17 -20.33 -10.03
N HIS A 62 -1.50 -21.41 -9.66
CA HIS A 62 -1.25 -21.81 -8.28
C HIS A 62 0.24 -21.68 -7.98
N TYR A 63 0.61 -20.81 -7.03
CA TYR A 63 1.99 -20.62 -6.60
C TYR A 63 2.47 -21.82 -5.75
N LEU A 64 3.62 -22.40 -6.09
CA LEU A 64 4.09 -23.63 -5.45
C LEU A 64 4.51 -23.36 -4.00
N GLY A 65 3.99 -24.17 -3.07
CA GLY A 65 4.18 -24.01 -1.63
C GLY A 65 3.28 -22.95 -0.97
N TRP A 66 2.47 -22.22 -1.74
CA TRP A 66 1.54 -21.22 -1.21
C TRP A 66 0.16 -21.84 -0.92
N ASN A 67 -0.65 -21.15 -0.12
CA ASN A 67 -2.04 -21.55 0.13
C ASN A 67 -2.93 -21.12 -1.06
N LYS A 68 -3.93 -21.95 -1.40
CA LYS A 68 -4.83 -21.77 -2.56
C LYS A 68 -5.72 -20.52 -2.54
N ASN A 69 -5.72 -19.78 -1.43
CA ASN A 69 -6.33 -18.45 -1.38
C ASN A 69 -5.49 -17.37 -2.08
N TRP A 70 -4.29 -17.70 -2.53
CA TRP A 70 -3.44 -16.87 -3.39
C TRP A 70 -3.50 -17.28 -4.87
N ASP A 71 -4.34 -18.25 -5.25
CA ASP A 71 -4.51 -18.65 -6.65
C ASP A 71 -5.26 -17.55 -7.40
N GLU A 72 -4.65 -16.97 -8.44
CA GLU A 72 -5.14 -15.78 -9.14
C GLU A 72 -5.17 -15.93 -10.67
N TRP A 73 -5.99 -15.11 -11.35
CA TRP A 73 -6.04 -14.99 -12.81
C TRP A 73 -5.08 -13.90 -13.28
N ILE A 74 -4.01 -14.28 -13.98
CA ILE A 74 -2.97 -13.37 -14.47
C ILE A 74 -2.88 -13.36 -16.01
N GLY A 75 -2.27 -12.32 -16.58
CA GLY A 75 -1.98 -12.26 -18.01
C GLY A 75 -0.62 -12.88 -18.37
N PRO A 76 -0.29 -13.00 -19.67
CA PRO A 76 0.99 -13.51 -20.15
C PRO A 76 2.18 -12.62 -19.75
N ASP A 77 1.94 -11.34 -19.50
CA ASP A 77 2.89 -10.34 -19.02
C ASP A 77 3.53 -10.70 -17.67
N ARG A 78 2.77 -11.37 -16.79
CA ARG A 78 3.23 -11.84 -15.47
C ARG A 78 3.79 -13.25 -15.48
N LEU A 79 3.86 -13.92 -16.63
CA LEU A 79 4.36 -15.29 -16.78
C LEU A 79 5.66 -15.37 -17.58
N LEU A 80 6.53 -16.28 -17.16
CA LEU A 80 7.78 -16.63 -17.80
C LEU A 80 7.84 -18.16 -17.94
N LYS A 81 8.37 -18.66 -19.05
CA LYS A 81 8.68 -20.09 -19.18
C LYS A 81 9.77 -20.48 -18.19
N HIS A 82 9.71 -21.72 -17.71
CA HIS A 82 10.67 -22.29 -16.77
C HIS A 82 12.00 -22.66 -17.46
N THR A 83 12.68 -21.65 -18.01
CA THR A 83 14.01 -21.72 -18.63
C THR A 83 15.10 -21.34 -17.63
N GLU A 84 16.33 -21.78 -17.85
CA GLU A 84 17.49 -21.48 -16.98
C GLU A 84 17.72 -19.98 -16.82
N GLU A 85 17.58 -19.20 -17.91
CA GLU A 85 17.63 -17.73 -17.90
C GLU A 85 16.63 -17.12 -16.91
N ASN A 86 15.37 -17.58 -16.92
CA ASN A 86 14.33 -17.06 -16.03
C ASN A 86 14.52 -17.52 -14.57
N VAL A 87 15.14 -18.69 -14.34
CA VAL A 87 15.58 -19.12 -13.00
C VAL A 87 16.74 -18.25 -12.50
N MET A 88 17.73 -17.91 -13.34
CA MET A 88 18.79 -16.96 -12.99
C MET A 88 18.22 -15.57 -12.69
N LYS A 89 17.22 -15.12 -13.47
CA LYS A 89 16.48 -13.86 -13.24
C LYS A 89 15.78 -13.85 -11.87
N GLN A 90 15.18 -14.96 -11.46
CA GLN A 90 14.59 -15.14 -10.13
C GLN A 90 15.65 -15.03 -9.03
N GLN A 91 16.75 -15.78 -9.13
CA GLN A 91 17.84 -15.73 -8.15
C GLN A 91 18.49 -14.35 -8.04
N ALA A 92 18.66 -13.64 -9.16
CA ALA A 92 19.20 -12.28 -9.19
C ALA A 92 18.28 -11.26 -8.48
N LEU A 93 16.95 -11.40 -8.59
CA LEU A 93 15.99 -10.56 -7.88
C LEU A 93 15.95 -10.84 -6.37
N GLU A 94 16.13 -12.10 -5.96
CA GLU A 94 16.24 -12.48 -4.54
C GLU A 94 17.53 -11.94 -3.91
N ASN A 95 18.67 -12.18 -4.56
CA ASN A 95 19.99 -11.72 -4.08
C ASN A 95 20.06 -10.19 -3.94
N LYS A 96 19.49 -9.43 -4.89
CA LYS A 96 19.45 -7.95 -4.83
C LYS A 96 18.73 -7.41 -3.60
N GLN A 97 17.78 -8.15 -3.00
CA GLN A 97 17.08 -7.74 -1.77
C GLN A 97 17.72 -8.29 -0.48
N GLY A 98 18.73 -9.18 -0.58
CA GLY A 98 19.48 -9.69 0.57
C GLY A 98 20.47 -8.66 1.13
N VAL A 99 21.10 -7.87 0.26
CA VAL A 99 22.20 -6.96 0.62
C VAL A 99 21.76 -5.83 1.57
N ASP A 100 20.56 -5.27 1.36
CA ASP A 100 20.02 -4.15 2.16
C ASP A 100 19.75 -4.49 3.63
N LYS A 101 19.71 -5.77 4.02
CA LYS A 101 19.50 -6.19 5.41
C LYS A 101 20.78 -6.22 6.25
N THR A 102 21.96 -6.22 5.63
CA THR A 102 23.23 -6.52 6.32
C THR A 102 24.05 -5.27 6.66
N SER A 103 23.66 -4.09 6.15
CA SER A 103 24.40 -2.83 6.31
C SER A 103 24.07 -2.04 7.59
N LYS A 104 23.13 -2.49 8.42
CA LYS A 104 22.72 -1.82 9.66
C LYS A 104 22.62 -2.78 10.86
N LEU A 105 23.77 -3.22 11.39
CA LEU A 105 23.97 -3.45 12.83
C LEU A 105 25.45 -3.64 13.19
N GLY A 106 26.05 -2.59 13.76
CA GLY A 106 27.37 -2.57 14.39
C GLY A 106 27.55 -1.25 15.14
N ARG A 107 28.33 -1.16 16.22
CA ARG A 107 29.26 -2.14 16.81
C ARG A 107 29.58 -1.77 18.26
N SER A 108 29.57 -2.73 19.19
CA SER A 108 30.26 -2.81 20.50
C SER A 108 29.49 -3.75 21.44
N ALA A 109 30.09 -4.48 22.39
CA ALA A 109 31.51 -4.59 22.78
C ALA A 109 31.94 -6.07 22.89
N GLN A 110 33.25 -6.33 23.05
CA GLN A 110 33.81 -7.68 23.28
C GLN A 110 34.41 -7.81 24.68
N THR A 111 34.17 -8.96 25.33
CA THR A 111 35.15 -9.71 26.16
C THR A 111 34.76 -11.20 26.19
N LYS A 112 35.61 -12.06 26.76
CA LYS A 112 35.62 -13.55 26.67
C LYS A 112 35.91 -14.16 28.09
N PRO A 113 36.06 -15.50 28.29
CA PRO A 113 35.23 -16.68 27.95
C PRO A 113 35.13 -17.74 29.12
N LYS A 114 34.62 -18.97 28.82
CA LYS A 114 34.59 -20.23 29.66
C LYS A 114 33.55 -20.22 30.81
N SER A 115 32.93 -21.32 31.30
CA SER A 115 32.85 -22.80 31.02
C SER A 115 31.79 -23.41 32.00
N SER A 116 31.19 -24.62 31.90
CA SER A 116 31.04 -25.74 30.92
C SER A 116 30.03 -26.78 31.49
N THR A 117 29.68 -27.86 30.74
CA THR A 117 29.05 -29.16 31.20
C THR A 117 27.63 -29.09 31.85
N ASP A 118 26.68 -30.03 31.70
CA ASP A 118 26.61 -31.28 30.88
C ASP A 118 25.17 -31.81 30.62
N ALA A 119 25.06 -32.72 29.63
CA ALA A 119 24.18 -33.91 29.46
C ALA A 119 22.60 -33.91 29.46
N LYS A 120 22.07 -34.77 28.55
CA LYS A 120 20.70 -35.36 28.41
C LYS A 120 19.55 -34.43 27.98
N ALA A 121 18.77 -34.63 26.89
CA ALA A 121 18.38 -35.76 26.01
C ALA A 121 17.31 -36.73 26.56
N ASP A 122 16.13 -36.79 25.90
CA ASP A 122 15.69 -37.90 25.01
C ASP A 122 14.33 -37.59 24.29
N LYS A 123 13.96 -38.42 23.30
CA LYS A 123 12.65 -38.62 22.63
C LYS A 123 12.12 -37.62 21.57
N GLU A 124 12.37 -37.99 20.31
CA GLU A 124 11.35 -37.94 19.25
C GLU A 124 10.26 -39.03 19.47
N ASP A 125 9.07 -38.92 18.86
CA ASP A 125 8.66 -39.81 17.75
C ASP A 125 7.33 -39.42 17.04
N GLN A 126 7.18 -39.90 15.79
CA GLN A 126 5.96 -40.25 15.03
C GLN A 126 4.74 -39.29 14.83
N LYS A 127 4.71 -38.72 13.60
CA LYS A 127 3.77 -39.01 12.48
C LYS A 127 2.22 -38.87 12.58
N ASN A 128 1.68 -38.32 11.47
CA ASN A 128 0.47 -38.69 10.69
C ASN A 128 -0.82 -37.82 10.70
N ASN A 129 -1.22 -37.49 9.46
CA ASN A 129 -2.59 -37.42 8.87
C ASN A 129 -3.66 -36.37 9.26
N VAL A 130 -3.84 -35.41 8.33
CA VAL A 130 -5.04 -35.26 7.45
C VAL A 130 -6.45 -35.17 8.09
N GLY A 131 -7.05 -33.97 8.01
CA GLY A 131 -8.15 -33.74 7.05
C GLY A 131 -9.54 -33.26 7.53
N LYS A 132 -10.13 -32.30 6.78
CA LYS A 132 -11.56 -31.87 6.70
C LYS A 132 -12.26 -31.37 8.00
N GLY A 133 -12.94 -30.22 8.06
CA GLY A 133 -13.03 -29.05 7.16
C GLY A 133 -14.47 -28.48 6.95
N LYS A 134 -14.58 -27.21 6.51
CA LYS A 134 -15.82 -26.48 6.07
C LYS A 134 -16.78 -26.09 7.24
N LYS A 135 -17.58 -25.00 7.22
CA LYS A 135 -18.26 -24.32 6.08
C LYS A 135 -18.73 -22.86 6.37
N ARG A 136 -18.12 -21.88 5.68
CA ARG A 136 -18.68 -20.68 4.96
C ARG A 136 -19.84 -19.82 5.53
N LYS A 137 -19.63 -18.49 5.51
CA LYS A 137 -20.30 -17.46 4.65
C LYS A 137 -19.27 -16.32 4.40
N SER A 138 -19.12 -15.63 3.24
CA SER A 138 -20.07 -15.04 2.26
C SER A 138 -20.73 -13.75 2.79
N ASP A 139 -20.67 -12.56 2.17
CA ASP A 139 -19.97 -12.05 0.96
C ASP A 139 -19.82 -10.50 1.12
N SER A 140 -19.26 -9.65 0.25
CA SER A 140 -18.95 -9.71 -1.20
C SER A 140 -17.66 -8.94 -1.57
N GLY A 141 -17.37 -8.79 -2.89
CA GLY A 141 -16.20 -8.05 -3.41
C GLY A 141 -16.45 -6.59 -3.82
N ILE A 142 -15.39 -5.94 -4.31
CA ILE A 142 -15.32 -4.77 -5.21
C ILE A 142 -14.01 -4.91 -6.01
N GLU A 143 -14.02 -4.49 -7.27
CA GLU A 143 -12.84 -4.54 -8.16
C GLU A 143 -11.72 -3.63 -7.65
N LYS A 144 -10.47 -4.11 -7.66
CA LYS A 144 -9.30 -3.28 -7.40
C LYS A 144 -8.42 -3.18 -8.64
N ASP A 145 -8.40 -1.97 -9.19
CA ASP A 145 -7.49 -1.50 -10.22
C ASP A 145 -6.04 -1.80 -9.82
N ASN A 146 -5.36 -2.63 -10.61
CA ASN A 146 -4.15 -3.34 -10.18
C ASN A 146 -2.88 -2.59 -10.60
N LEU A 147 -2.81 -1.32 -10.21
CA LEU A 147 -1.66 -0.44 -10.43
C LEU A 147 -0.45 -0.99 -9.69
N SER A 148 0.69 -1.09 -10.38
CA SER A 148 1.87 -1.76 -9.86
C SER A 148 2.37 -1.10 -8.57
N ALA A 149 2.43 -1.91 -7.50
CA ALA A 149 2.87 -1.46 -6.17
C ALA A 149 4.31 -0.89 -6.15
N GLU A 150 5.04 -1.10 -7.23
CA GLU A 150 6.39 -0.58 -7.49
C GLU A 150 6.41 0.94 -7.72
N LYS A 151 5.32 1.54 -8.21
CA LYS A 151 5.19 3.00 -8.40
C LYS A 151 4.57 3.75 -7.20
N LEU A 152 4.26 3.04 -6.09
CA LEU A 152 3.62 3.64 -4.91
C LEU A 152 4.59 4.50 -4.09
N VAL A 153 4.16 5.73 -3.78
CA VAL A 153 4.93 6.72 -3.01
C VAL A 153 5.02 6.30 -1.53
N LYS A 154 6.16 5.77 -1.09
CA LYS A 154 6.35 5.15 0.25
C LYS A 154 6.44 6.17 1.40
N ILE A 155 5.30 6.74 1.80
CA ILE A 155 5.18 7.60 2.99
C ILE A 155 5.35 6.75 4.27
N GLN A 156 6.36 7.08 5.09
CA GLN A 156 6.65 6.35 6.33
C GLN A 156 5.87 6.91 7.53
N ILE A 157 4.70 6.34 7.82
CA ILE A 157 3.92 6.69 9.04
C ILE A 157 4.65 6.21 10.31
N PRO A 158 4.87 7.07 11.33
CA PRO A 158 5.48 6.71 12.61
C PRO A 158 4.73 5.60 13.37
N SER A 159 5.43 4.84 14.21
CA SER A 159 4.88 3.67 14.92
C SER A 159 3.73 3.99 15.88
N THR A 160 3.77 5.10 16.63
CA THR A 160 2.68 5.48 17.55
C THR A 160 1.42 5.93 16.80
N LEU A 161 1.57 6.49 15.59
CA LEU A 161 0.47 6.82 14.69
C LEU A 161 -0.06 5.58 13.95
N LYS A 162 0.79 4.58 13.67
CA LYS A 162 0.34 3.26 13.23
C LYS A 162 -0.49 2.56 14.31
N LYS A 163 -0.12 2.66 15.60
CA LYS A 163 -0.96 2.17 16.69
C LYS A 163 -2.30 2.92 16.71
N GLN A 164 -2.28 4.26 16.63
CA GLN A 164 -3.48 5.09 16.60
C GLN A 164 -4.49 4.66 15.51
N LEU A 165 -4.01 4.28 14.31
CA LEU A 165 -4.83 3.75 13.22
C LEU A 165 -5.43 2.37 13.50
N VAL A 166 -4.76 1.52 14.29
CA VAL A 166 -5.29 0.22 14.72
C VAL A 166 -6.34 0.42 15.82
N ASP A 167 -6.05 1.28 16.80
CA ASP A 167 -6.97 1.63 17.89
C ASP A 167 -8.26 2.28 17.32
N ASP A 168 -8.13 3.23 16.38
CA ASP A 168 -9.23 3.86 15.62
C ASP A 168 -10.08 2.83 14.85
N TRP A 169 -9.44 1.96 14.08
CA TRP A 169 -10.13 0.89 13.35
C TRP A 169 -10.90 -0.04 14.29
N GLU A 170 -10.35 -0.38 15.45
CA GLU A 170 -11.03 -1.23 16.43
C GLU A 170 -12.24 -0.51 17.05
N PHE A 171 -12.09 0.73 17.50
CA PHE A 171 -13.18 1.52 18.08
C PHE A 171 -14.37 1.63 17.11
N VAL A 172 -14.13 2.03 15.86
CA VAL A 172 -15.20 2.17 14.87
C VAL A 172 -15.72 0.81 14.41
N THR A 173 -14.85 -0.06 13.88
CA THR A 173 -15.29 -1.29 13.21
C THR A 173 -15.82 -2.31 14.20
N GLN A 174 -15.09 -2.58 15.29
CA GLN A 174 -15.41 -3.65 16.22
C GLN A 174 -16.31 -3.17 17.37
N GLN A 175 -16.00 -2.02 17.98
CA GLN A 175 -16.67 -1.57 19.20
C GLN A 175 -17.90 -0.67 18.98
N ASP A 176 -18.20 -0.25 17.73
CA ASP A 176 -19.31 0.66 17.38
C ASP A 176 -19.26 2.04 18.06
N LYS A 177 -18.03 2.51 18.33
CA LYS A 177 -17.76 3.82 18.93
C LYS A 177 -17.31 4.79 17.84
N LEU A 178 -17.86 5.99 17.83
CA LEU A 178 -17.62 7.00 16.79
C LEU A 178 -16.94 8.24 17.39
N VAL A 179 -16.06 8.86 16.61
CA VAL A 179 -15.50 10.17 16.95
C VAL A 179 -16.64 11.17 16.98
N LYS A 180 -16.83 11.89 18.10
CA LYS A 180 -17.85 12.92 18.22
C LYS A 180 -17.56 14.09 17.28
N LEU A 181 -18.56 14.50 16.51
CA LEU A 181 -18.52 15.64 15.59
C LEU A 181 -19.40 16.80 16.10
N PRO A 182 -19.07 18.06 15.79
CA PRO A 182 -17.79 18.50 15.21
C PRO A 182 -16.63 18.27 16.19
N ARG A 183 -15.48 17.91 15.64
CA ARG A 183 -14.27 17.52 16.38
C ARG A 183 -13.37 18.74 16.54
N SER A 184 -13.00 19.10 17.78
CA SER A 184 -11.98 20.12 18.05
C SER A 184 -10.73 19.50 18.68
N PRO A 185 -9.51 19.75 18.16
CA PRO A 185 -9.25 20.57 16.96
C PRO A 185 -9.66 19.85 15.67
N ASN A 186 -10.23 20.60 14.73
CA ASN A 186 -10.55 20.09 13.38
C ASN A 186 -9.31 20.09 12.46
N VAL A 187 -9.44 19.55 11.25
CA VAL A 187 -8.33 19.50 10.28
C VAL A 187 -7.79 20.89 9.94
N ASP A 188 -8.64 21.89 9.73
CA ASP A 188 -8.19 23.26 9.41
C ASP A 188 -7.40 23.90 10.55
N GLU A 189 -7.83 23.72 11.80
CA GLU A 189 -7.07 24.12 12.99
C GLU A 189 -5.72 23.39 13.08
N ILE A 190 -5.68 22.08 12.80
CA ILE A 190 -4.44 21.27 12.85
C ILE A 190 -3.44 21.71 11.78
N LEU A 191 -3.91 21.95 10.55
CA LEU A 191 -3.08 22.46 9.45
C LEU A 191 -2.56 23.87 9.77
N THR A 192 -3.40 24.74 10.33
CA THR A 192 -3.01 26.09 10.76
C THR A 192 -1.95 26.04 11.88
N LYS A 193 -2.16 25.22 12.91
CA LYS A 193 -1.20 25.03 14.03
C LYS A 193 0.15 24.50 13.55
N TYR A 194 0.18 23.66 12.51
CA TYR A 194 1.44 23.23 11.88
C TYR A 194 2.11 24.34 11.05
N LEU A 195 1.33 25.12 10.29
CA LEU A 195 1.86 26.24 9.53
C LEU A 195 2.53 27.26 10.46
N GLU A 196 1.85 27.65 11.56
CA GLU A 196 2.44 28.49 12.60
C GLU A 196 3.73 27.91 13.20
N TYR A 197 3.73 26.62 13.54
CA TYR A 197 4.90 25.91 14.07
C TYR A 197 6.10 26.00 13.11
N ARG A 198 5.84 25.94 11.80
CA ARG A 198 6.88 26.08 10.76
C ARG A 198 7.32 27.52 10.54
N SER A 199 6.39 28.48 10.51
CA SER A 199 6.72 29.92 10.43
C SER A 199 7.64 30.36 11.58
N LYS A 200 7.34 29.91 12.81
CA LYS A 200 8.12 30.17 14.03
C LYS A 200 9.49 29.48 14.05
N LYS A 201 9.76 28.54 13.14
CA LYS A 201 10.97 27.70 13.12
C LYS A 201 11.94 28.02 11.99
N ASP A 202 11.45 28.19 10.76
CA ASP A 202 12.30 28.19 9.56
C ASP A 202 12.32 29.54 8.80
N GLY A 203 11.48 30.52 9.18
CA GLY A 203 11.57 31.93 8.77
C GLY A 203 11.27 32.31 7.30
N MET A 204 11.65 31.48 6.32
CA MET A 204 11.64 31.83 4.88
C MET A 204 11.05 30.75 3.95
N MET A 205 10.44 29.69 4.49
CA MET A 205 9.95 28.54 3.69
C MET A 205 8.48 28.17 3.95
N THR A 206 7.67 29.17 4.32
CA THR A 206 6.23 29.07 4.57
C THR A 206 5.44 28.65 3.33
N ASP A 207 5.72 29.23 2.18
CA ASP A 207 4.77 29.25 1.06
C ASP A 207 4.65 27.88 0.40
N SER A 208 5.79 27.22 0.18
CA SER A 208 5.85 25.82 -0.30
C SER A 208 5.34 24.80 0.74
N ILE A 209 5.12 25.20 1.99
CA ILE A 209 4.41 24.40 2.99
C ILE A 209 2.91 24.71 2.88
N GLY A 210 2.52 25.98 2.79
CA GLY A 210 1.15 26.44 2.59
C GLY A 210 0.45 25.77 1.41
N GLU A 211 1.08 25.70 0.24
CA GLU A 211 0.51 24.99 -0.93
C GLU A 211 0.32 23.49 -0.69
N ILE A 212 1.22 22.83 0.03
CA ILE A 212 1.07 21.42 0.39
C ILE A 212 -0.07 21.24 1.41
N LEU A 213 -0.26 22.15 2.37
CA LEU A 213 -1.37 22.09 3.32
C LEU A 213 -2.73 22.37 2.66
N LYS A 214 -2.80 23.36 1.74
CA LYS A 214 -3.97 23.58 0.87
C LYS A 214 -4.30 22.33 0.05
N GLY A 215 -3.28 21.67 -0.50
CA GLY A 215 -3.39 20.39 -1.18
C GLY A 215 -3.99 19.31 -0.27
N ILE A 216 -3.40 19.07 0.91
CA ILE A 216 -3.89 18.10 1.90
C ILE A 216 -5.35 18.37 2.30
N ARG A 217 -5.72 19.64 2.53
CA ARG A 217 -7.11 20.05 2.82
C ARG A 217 -8.07 19.70 1.69
N CYS A 218 -7.75 20.06 0.45
CA CYS A 218 -8.56 19.78 -0.74
C CYS A 218 -8.68 18.27 -1.02
N TYR A 219 -7.60 17.50 -0.80
CA TYR A 219 -7.63 16.05 -0.88
C TYR A 219 -8.46 15.42 0.25
N PHE A 220 -8.38 15.95 1.48
CA PHE A 220 -9.17 15.46 2.61
C PHE A 220 -10.67 15.62 2.36
N ASP A 221 -11.11 16.84 2.00
CA ASP A 221 -12.52 17.15 1.74
C ASP A 221 -13.13 16.23 0.66
N LYS A 222 -12.37 15.95 -0.41
CA LYS A 222 -12.81 15.09 -1.52
C LYS A 222 -12.71 13.59 -1.20
N ALA A 223 -11.67 13.16 -0.48
CA ALA A 223 -11.43 11.74 -0.20
C ALA A 223 -12.28 11.21 0.96
N LEU A 224 -12.68 12.05 1.92
CA LEU A 224 -13.44 11.62 3.10
C LEU A 224 -14.74 10.86 2.74
N PRO A 225 -15.70 11.43 1.98
CA PRO A 225 -16.93 10.73 1.59
C PRO A 225 -16.69 9.55 0.62
N VAL A 226 -15.53 9.45 0.00
CA VAL A 226 -15.24 8.40 -1.00
C VAL A 226 -14.54 7.19 -0.36
N MET A 227 -13.53 7.40 0.49
CA MET A 227 -12.59 6.33 0.87
C MET A 227 -11.99 6.38 2.29
N LEU A 228 -12.19 7.45 3.09
CA LEU A 228 -11.60 7.54 4.44
C LEU A 228 -12.58 7.15 5.57
N LEU A 229 -13.88 7.08 5.29
CA LEU A 229 -14.92 6.67 6.24
C LEU A 229 -15.18 5.17 6.18
N TYR A 230 -15.18 4.51 7.33
CA TYR A 230 -15.66 3.14 7.50
C TYR A 230 -17.19 3.07 7.36
N LYS A 231 -17.72 1.86 7.10
CA LYS A 231 -19.17 1.64 6.83
C LYS A 231 -20.10 2.18 7.94
N LYS A 232 -19.64 2.19 9.19
CA LYS A 232 -20.40 2.64 10.37
C LYS A 232 -20.48 4.17 10.50
N GLU A 233 -19.46 4.90 10.04
CA GLU A 233 -19.42 6.37 10.09
C GLU A 233 -20.29 7.03 9.02
N ARG A 234 -20.75 6.28 8.01
CA ARG A 234 -21.51 6.83 6.87
C ARG A 234 -22.79 7.55 7.30
N GLN A 235 -23.51 6.99 8.28
CA GLN A 235 -24.74 7.62 8.80
C GLN A 235 -24.43 8.93 9.54
N GLN A 236 -23.33 8.97 10.29
CA GLN A 236 -22.87 10.17 10.98
C GLN A 236 -22.47 11.26 9.97
N TYR A 237 -21.76 10.91 8.90
CA TYR A 237 -21.43 11.84 7.81
C TYR A 237 -22.69 12.51 7.22
N TYR A 238 -23.69 11.73 6.81
CA TYR A 238 -24.95 12.28 6.26
C TYR A 238 -25.78 13.08 7.30
N SER A 239 -25.46 12.98 8.59
CA SER A 239 -26.14 13.69 9.68
C SER A 239 -25.31 14.85 10.25
N SER A 240 -24.10 15.10 9.74
CA SER A 240 -23.17 16.12 10.26
C SER A 240 -22.50 16.95 9.17
N VAL A 241 -22.58 16.56 7.90
CA VAL A 241 -22.04 17.30 6.76
C VAL A 241 -23.19 17.72 5.85
N GLU A 242 -23.52 19.00 5.89
CA GLU A 242 -24.45 19.63 4.92
C GLU A 242 -23.74 19.91 3.60
N ASN A 243 -24.48 20.05 2.50
CA ASN A 243 -23.96 20.03 1.13
C ASN A 243 -22.81 21.03 0.86
N ASP A 244 -22.81 22.20 1.50
CA ASP A 244 -21.79 23.25 1.33
C ASP A 244 -20.72 23.25 2.43
N THR A 245 -20.80 22.36 3.43
CA THR A 245 -19.84 22.37 4.55
C THR A 245 -18.61 21.51 4.26
N SER A 246 -17.47 22.18 4.07
CA SER A 246 -16.15 21.56 3.90
C SER A 246 -15.80 20.63 5.08
N PRO A 247 -15.60 19.32 4.85
CA PRO A 247 -15.38 18.37 5.94
C PRO A 247 -14.16 18.61 6.83
N SER A 248 -13.13 19.31 6.35
CA SER A 248 -11.96 19.68 7.17
C SER A 248 -12.29 20.65 8.32
N THR A 249 -13.47 21.26 8.32
CA THR A 249 -13.99 22.07 9.44
C THR A 249 -14.72 21.24 10.51
N ILE A 250 -15.16 20.02 10.18
CA ILE A 250 -15.98 19.16 11.05
C ILE A 250 -15.16 18.01 11.66
N TYR A 251 -14.27 17.40 10.87
CA TYR A 251 -13.48 16.22 11.27
C TYR A 251 -12.10 16.61 11.79
N GLY A 252 -11.44 15.70 12.52
CA GLY A 252 -10.16 15.95 13.20
C GLY A 252 -9.00 15.05 12.77
N ALA A 253 -8.03 14.91 13.67
CA ALA A 253 -6.76 14.23 13.40
C ALA A 253 -6.93 12.74 13.06
N GLU A 254 -7.94 12.09 13.64
CA GLU A 254 -8.27 10.68 13.46
C GLU A 254 -8.45 10.36 11.96
N HIS A 255 -9.41 11.03 11.32
CA HIS A 255 -9.69 10.88 9.89
C HIS A 255 -8.58 11.43 8.99
N LEU A 256 -7.93 12.52 9.41
CA LEU A 256 -6.80 13.10 8.68
C LEU A 256 -5.63 12.11 8.58
N LEU A 257 -5.36 11.34 9.63
CA LEU A 257 -4.30 10.33 9.62
C LEU A 257 -4.61 9.18 8.65
N ARG A 258 -5.89 8.82 8.46
CA ARG A 258 -6.31 7.84 7.43
C ARG A 258 -5.97 8.32 6.01
N LEU A 259 -6.00 9.62 5.73
CA LEU A 259 -5.58 10.16 4.43
C LEU A 259 -4.10 9.81 4.13
N PHE A 260 -3.21 9.82 5.12
CA PHE A 260 -1.80 9.46 4.90
C PHE A 260 -1.58 7.98 4.58
N VAL A 261 -2.55 7.10 4.89
CA VAL A 261 -2.56 5.70 4.44
C VAL A 261 -2.96 5.60 2.95
N LYS A 262 -3.80 6.53 2.47
CA LYS A 262 -4.32 6.55 1.09
C LYS A 262 -3.56 7.44 0.11
N LEU A 263 -2.85 8.44 0.60
CA LEU A 263 -2.04 9.35 -0.22
C LEU A 263 -1.00 8.62 -1.11
N PRO A 264 -0.36 7.50 -0.69
CA PRO A 264 0.46 6.68 -1.58
C PRO A 264 -0.28 6.10 -2.80
N GLU A 265 -1.53 5.64 -2.62
CA GLU A 265 -2.38 5.11 -3.69
C GLU A 265 -2.78 6.23 -4.66
N LEU A 266 -3.11 7.42 -4.13
CA LEU A 266 -3.54 8.58 -4.90
C LEU A 266 -2.41 9.24 -5.70
N LEU A 267 -1.20 9.35 -5.14
CA LEU A 267 -0.06 9.99 -5.81
C LEU A 267 0.51 9.14 -6.96
N ALA A 268 0.25 7.83 -7.01
CA ALA A 268 0.77 6.94 -8.06
C ALA A 268 0.26 7.27 -9.47
N TYR A 269 -0.93 7.88 -9.57
CA TYR A 269 -1.55 8.36 -10.81
C TYR A 269 -0.93 9.67 -11.33
N VAL A 270 -0.17 10.41 -10.49
CA VAL A 270 0.33 11.74 -10.82
C VAL A 270 1.78 11.64 -11.30
N ASN A 271 2.10 12.23 -12.46
CA ASN A 271 3.46 12.27 -12.97
C ASN A 271 4.25 13.41 -12.31
N ILE A 272 4.80 13.15 -11.12
CA ILE A 272 5.61 14.10 -10.34
C ILE A 272 7.10 13.79 -10.55
N GLU A 273 7.88 14.82 -10.84
CA GLU A 273 9.35 14.78 -10.88
C GLU A 273 9.94 14.27 -9.54
N GLU A 274 10.97 13.43 -9.61
CA GLU A 274 11.51 12.72 -8.44
C GLU A 274 12.04 13.64 -7.32
N GLU A 275 12.74 14.74 -7.66
CA GLU A 275 13.23 15.69 -6.66
C GLU A 275 12.05 16.41 -5.97
N THR A 276 11.09 16.90 -6.75
CA THR A 276 9.87 17.53 -6.25
C THR A 276 9.03 16.58 -5.40
N LEU A 277 8.92 15.31 -5.81
CA LEU A 277 8.27 14.25 -5.03
C LEU A 277 9.00 13.99 -3.71
N THR A 278 10.33 13.91 -3.73
CA THR A 278 11.17 13.70 -2.54
C THR A 278 11.02 14.86 -1.55
N ARG A 279 11.05 16.10 -2.05
CA ARG A 279 10.83 17.34 -1.29
C ARG A 279 9.41 17.40 -0.68
N MET A 280 8.40 16.89 -1.39
CA MET A 280 7.04 16.71 -0.87
C MET A 280 6.98 15.64 0.23
N GLN A 281 7.55 14.45 0.00
CA GLN A 281 7.62 13.36 0.99
C GLN A 281 8.26 13.81 2.31
N GLN A 282 9.34 14.60 2.26
CA GLN A 282 10.00 15.14 3.44
C GLN A 282 9.08 16.06 4.25
N LYS A 283 8.32 16.95 3.58
CA LYS A 283 7.35 17.85 4.23
C LYS A 283 6.14 17.10 4.81
N LEU A 284 5.66 16.05 4.13
CA LEU A 284 4.62 15.14 4.63
C LEU A 284 5.08 14.34 5.86
N LEU A 285 6.32 13.84 5.84
CA LEU A 285 6.92 13.11 6.96
C LEU A 285 7.13 14.00 8.19
N ASP A 286 7.48 15.28 8.00
CA ASP A 286 7.59 16.22 9.11
C ASP A 286 6.23 16.62 9.69
N PHE A 287 5.19 16.76 8.86
CA PHE A 287 3.82 16.92 9.35
C PHE A 287 3.38 15.70 10.19
N LEU A 288 3.66 14.47 9.74
CA LEU A 288 3.42 13.26 10.54
C LEU A 288 4.20 13.25 11.87
N LYS A 289 5.43 13.77 11.90
CA LYS A 289 6.19 13.97 13.15
C LYS A 289 5.59 15.05 14.05
N PHE A 290 4.99 16.10 13.48
CA PHE A 290 4.26 17.11 14.24
C PHE A 290 2.97 16.54 14.85
N LEU A 291 2.20 15.75 14.10
CA LEU A 291 1.04 15.02 14.64
C LEU A 291 1.47 14.06 15.77
N GLN A 292 2.58 13.34 15.60
CA GLN A 292 3.13 12.45 16.63
C GLN A 292 3.54 13.19 17.90
N LYS A 293 4.20 14.35 17.79
CA LYS A 293 4.61 15.17 18.95
C LYS A 293 3.43 15.72 19.75
N ASN A 294 2.29 15.93 19.11
CA ASN A 294 1.08 16.49 19.70
C ASN A 294 -0.04 15.42 19.87
N GLN A 295 0.32 14.13 19.87
CA GLN A 295 -0.65 13.04 19.73
C GLN A 295 -1.74 13.06 20.83
N SER A 296 -1.38 13.38 22.08
CA SER A 296 -2.31 13.51 23.22
C SER A 296 -3.31 14.66 23.11
N THR A 297 -3.02 15.67 22.29
CA THR A 297 -3.85 16.87 22.10
C THR A 297 -4.73 16.75 20.86
N PHE A 298 -4.26 16.01 19.85
CA PHE A 298 -4.92 15.90 18.54
C PHE A 298 -5.79 14.65 18.40
N PHE A 299 -5.48 13.54 19.08
CA PHE A 299 -6.23 12.28 18.98
C PHE A 299 -6.94 11.95 20.30
N LEU A 300 -8.18 11.46 20.22
CA LEU A 300 -8.86 10.92 21.40
C LEU A 300 -8.25 9.58 21.83
N SER A 301 -8.21 9.34 23.15
CA SER A 301 -7.81 8.06 23.76
C SER A 301 -8.94 7.02 23.79
N ALA A 302 -10.19 7.46 23.67
CA ALA A 302 -11.39 6.63 23.55
C ALA A 302 -12.47 7.40 22.79
N TYR A 303 -13.35 6.69 22.08
CA TYR A 303 -14.48 7.27 21.34
C TYR A 303 -15.80 7.04 22.08
N ASP A 304 -16.78 7.92 21.86
CA ASP A 304 -18.13 7.78 22.41
C ASP A 304 -18.83 6.58 21.76
N GLY A 305 -19.50 5.76 22.57
CA GLY A 305 -20.39 4.72 22.05
C GLY A 305 -21.58 5.33 21.32
N SER A 306 -21.97 4.74 20.20
CA SER A 306 -23.19 5.14 19.49
C SER A 306 -24.39 5.05 20.44
N LYS A 307 -24.89 6.20 20.91
CA LYS A 307 -26.14 6.25 21.67
C LYS A 307 -27.30 5.98 20.72
N GLY A 308 -27.66 4.70 20.62
CA GLY A 308 -28.99 4.31 20.16
C GLY A 308 -30.05 5.11 20.90
N SER A 309 -31.14 5.44 20.22
CA SER A 309 -32.21 6.29 20.74
C SER A 309 -33.03 5.60 21.83
N GLU A 310 -32.47 5.44 23.03
CA GLU A 310 -33.20 4.99 24.21
C GLU A 310 -34.36 5.96 24.49
N GLY A 311 -35.53 5.38 24.75
CA GLY A 311 -36.81 6.09 24.60
C GLY A 311 -36.96 7.28 25.54
N LYS A 312 -37.46 8.40 25.00
CA LYS A 312 -37.84 9.58 25.78
C LYS A 312 -39.14 9.34 26.56
N GLY A 313 -39.07 8.48 27.58
CA GLY A 313 -40.17 8.22 28.49
C GLY A 313 -40.46 9.41 29.40
N LYS A 314 -41.52 10.16 29.09
CA LYS A 314 -42.29 11.01 30.02
C LYS A 314 -43.63 11.40 29.36
N GLY A 315 -44.77 11.34 30.04
CA GLY A 315 -44.99 10.89 31.43
C GLY A 315 -46.44 10.52 31.69
N LYS A 316 -46.70 10.04 32.92
CA LYS A 316 -48.05 9.87 33.48
C LYS A 316 -48.53 11.16 34.13
N ASP A 317 -49.85 11.34 34.12
CA ASP A 317 -50.70 11.72 35.26
C ASP A 317 -50.02 12.51 36.41
N GLU A 318 -50.24 13.82 36.46
CA GLU A 318 -51.06 14.52 37.47
C GLU A 318 -51.48 15.91 36.96
#